data_AF-A0A662ZAT8-F1
#
_entry.id   AF-A0A662ZAT8-F1
#
_cell.length_a   1.000
_cell.length_b   1.000
_cell.length_c   1.000
_cell.angle_alpha   90.00
_cell.angle_beta   90.00
_cell.angle_gamma   90.00
#
_symmetry.space_group_name_H-M   'P 1'
#
loop_
_entity.id
_entity.type
_entity.pdbx_description
1 polymer ?
#
loop_
_entity_poly.entity_id
_entity_poly.type
_entity_poly.pdbx_seq_one_letter_code
_entity_poly.pdbx_strand_id
1 'polypeptide(L)'
;MDNLTELTFTTVPKLWKQRDEIFRNSVFDMQNIRKIDAAGAAFLVQWAKTLDNKKIKLLNVSQTAVNLITTYRLNDILEIET
;
A
#
# COMPACT_ATOMS: atom_id res chain seq x y z
N MET A 1 11.76 -5.40 6.98
CA MET A 1 10.28 -5.40 7.18
C MET A 1 9.75 -6.84 7.17
N ASP A 2 10.46 -7.79 7.78
CA ASP A 2 10.62 -9.11 7.13
C ASP A 2 9.49 -10.12 7.37
N ASN A 3 8.32 -9.67 7.85
CA ASN A 3 7.16 -10.52 8.10
C ASN A 3 5.82 -9.85 7.76
N LEU A 4 5.81 -8.75 7.00
CA LEU A 4 4.56 -8.12 6.59
C LEU A 4 3.91 -8.95 5.48
N THR A 5 2.82 -9.64 5.81
CA THR A 5 2.07 -10.49 4.88
C THR A 5 0.65 -10.01 4.60
N GLU A 6 0.14 -9.07 5.39
CA GLU A 6 -1.24 -8.58 5.28
C GLU A 6 -1.31 -7.06 5.50
N LEU A 7 -2.07 -6.36 4.65
CA LEU A 7 -2.43 -4.96 4.79
C LEU A 7 -3.93 -4.86 5.07
N THR A 8 -4.32 -5.09 6.32
CA THR A 8 -5.73 -5.19 6.71
C THR A 8 -6.03 -4.31 7.91
N PHE A 9 -7.32 -4.18 8.25
CA PHE A 9 -7.77 -3.53 9.48
C PHE A 9 -7.00 -3.99 10.73
N THR A 10 -6.63 -5.28 10.77
CA THR A 10 -5.90 -5.88 11.89
C THR A 10 -4.43 -5.43 11.95
N THR A 11 -3.75 -5.29 10.81
CA THR A 11 -2.29 -5.03 10.77
C THR A 11 -1.96 -3.54 10.66
N VAL A 12 -2.81 -2.76 10.00
CA VAL A 12 -2.60 -1.32 9.76
C VAL A 12 -2.32 -0.51 11.05
N PRO A 13 -3.02 -0.71 12.18
CA PRO A 13 -2.73 0.04 13.40
C PRO A 13 -1.29 -0.14 13.92
N LYS A 14 -0.70 -1.32 13.74
CA LYS A 14 0.71 -1.57 14.10
C LYS A 14 1.65 -0.88 13.12
N LEU A 15 1.37 -0.96 11.82
CA LEU A 15 2.16 -0.30 10.78
C LEU A 15 2.11 1.23 10.91
N TRP A 16 0.97 1.78 11.29
CA TRP A 16 0.79 3.22 11.50
C TRP A 16 1.72 3.79 12.56
N LYS A 17 2.03 3.01 13.60
CA LYS A 17 3.01 3.40 14.63
C LYS A 17 4.43 3.50 14.08
N GLN A 18 4.71 2.82 12.96
CA GLN A 18 6.01 2.81 12.29
C GLN A 18 6.05 3.71 11.05
N ARG A 19 4.95 4.42 10.73
CA ARG A 19 4.78 5.15 9.45
C ARG A 19 5.91 6.11 9.12
N ASP A 20 6.55 6.74 10.12
CA ASP A 20 7.61 7.73 9.89
C ASP A 20 8.88 7.09 9.28
N GLU A 21 9.05 5.78 9.45
CA GLU A 21 10.07 4.98 8.77
C GLU A 21 9.56 4.47 7.41
N ILE A 22 8.35 3.90 7.39
CA ILE A 22 7.74 3.31 6.20
C ILE A 22 7.59 4.34 5.07
N PHE A 23 7.08 5.51 5.41
CA PHE A 23 6.61 6.52 4.44
C PHE A 23 7.74 7.26 3.73
N ARG A 24 9.00 6.95 4.05
CA ARG A 24 10.18 7.55 3.42
C ARG A 24 10.42 7.06 2.00
N ASN A 25 9.89 5.89 1.65
CA ASN A 25 10.10 5.29 0.33
C ASN A 25 8.92 5.60 -0.60
N SER A 26 9.20 5.86 -1.87
CA SER A 26 8.17 6.06 -2.91
C SER A 26 7.80 4.78 -3.65
N VAL A 27 8.44 3.66 -3.29
CA VAL A 27 8.24 2.34 -3.89
C VAL A 27 7.94 1.35 -2.78
N PHE A 28 6.94 0.50 -2.98
CA PHE A 28 6.59 -0.58 -2.09
C PHE A 28 6.44 -1.90 -2.85
N ASP A 29 7.25 -2.89 -2.45
CA ASP A 29 7.16 -4.24 -2.99
C ASP A 29 6.11 -5.05 -2.24
N MET A 30 5.07 -5.49 -2.97
CA MET A 30 3.96 -6.26 -2.44
C MET A 30 4.13 -7.77 -2.57
N GLN A 31 5.31 -8.27 -2.95
CA GLN A 31 5.56 -9.70 -3.20
C GLN A 31 5.10 -10.61 -2.04
N ASN A 32 5.24 -10.15 -0.79
CA ASN A 32 4.87 -10.92 0.40
C ASN A 32 3.43 -10.65 0.89
N ILE A 33 2.73 -9.69 0.29
CA ILE A 33 1.37 -9.28 0.70
C ILE A 33 0.33 -10.22 0.10
N ARG A 34 -0.27 -11.04 0.97
CA ARG A 34 -1.27 -12.06 0.61
C ARG A 34 -2.70 -11.55 0.74
N LYS A 35 -2.94 -10.55 1.59
CA LYS A 35 -4.26 -9.97 1.81
C LYS A 35 -4.19 -8.46 1.93
N ILE A 36 -5.17 -7.81 1.32
CA ILE A 36 -5.41 -6.38 1.44
C ILE A 36 -6.92 -6.11 1.55
N ASP A 37 -7.30 -5.17 2.40
CA ASP A 37 -8.67 -4.67 2.50
C ASP A 37 -8.72 -3.14 2.36
N ALA A 38 -9.89 -2.55 2.61
CA ALA A 38 -10.08 -1.11 2.52
C ALA A 38 -9.17 -0.30 3.48
N ALA A 39 -8.86 -0.82 4.66
CA ALA A 39 -7.94 -0.17 5.59
C ALA A 39 -6.50 -0.21 5.07
N GLY A 40 -6.09 -1.34 4.46
CA GLY A 40 -4.81 -1.44 3.76
C GLY A 40 -4.68 -0.46 2.59
N ALA A 41 -5.71 -0.37 1.76
CA ALA A 41 -5.75 0.61 0.66
C ALA A 41 -5.68 2.05 1.18
N ALA A 42 -6.43 2.37 2.24
CA ALA A 42 -6.38 3.69 2.88
C ALA A 42 -4.98 3.99 3.45
N PHE A 43 -4.30 3.00 4.02
CA PHE A 43 -2.91 3.14 4.49
C PHE A 43 -1.97 3.50 3.33
N LEU A 44 -2.05 2.81 2.20
CA LEU A 44 -1.24 3.11 1.00
C LEU A 44 -1.54 4.52 0.44
N VAL A 45 -2.81 4.96 0.47
CA VAL A 45 -3.18 6.32 0.07
C VAL A 45 -2.59 7.36 1.01
N GLN A 46 -2.63 7.13 2.33
CA GLN A 46 -2.01 8.05 3.29
C GLN A 46 -0.50 8.11 3.11
N TRP A 47 0.14 6.98 2.84
CA TRP A 47 1.55 6.93 2.47
C TRP A 47 1.82 7.75 1.22
N ALA A 48 1.09 7.50 0.13
CA ALA A 48 1.28 8.25 -1.12
C ALA A 48 1.17 9.77 -0.91
N LYS A 49 0.22 10.23 -0.09
CA LYS A 49 0.00 11.65 0.23
C LYS A 49 1.17 12.34 0.93
N THR A 50 2.08 11.61 1.57
CA THR A 50 3.29 12.21 2.18
C THR A 50 4.44 12.37 1.21
N LEU A 51 4.34 11.80 0.00
CA LEU A 51 5.35 11.90 -1.05
C LEU A 51 5.12 13.17 -1.89
N ASP A 52 6.19 13.73 -2.45
CA ASP A 52 6.14 15.01 -3.18
C ASP A 52 5.17 15.00 -4.37
N ASN A 53 5.17 13.91 -5.14
CA ASN A 53 4.27 13.73 -6.28
C ASN A 53 2.88 13.21 -5.89
N LYS A 54 2.66 12.94 -4.59
CA LYS A 54 1.44 12.35 -4.01
C LYS A 54 1.08 10.97 -4.57
N LYS A 55 2.08 10.20 -5.03
CA LYS A 55 1.91 8.89 -5.63
C LYS A 55 2.93 7.89 -5.13
N ILE A 56 2.53 6.63 -4.99
CA ILE A 56 3.42 5.52 -4.63
C ILE A 56 3.43 4.47 -5.75
N LYS A 57 4.61 3.93 -6.04
CA LYS A 57 4.76 2.80 -6.96
C LYS A 57 4.64 1.48 -6.21
N LEU A 58 3.83 0.58 -6.73
CA LEU A 58 3.57 -0.74 -6.16
C LEU A 58 4.12 -1.81 -7.10
N LEU A 59 5.05 -2.62 -6.60
CA LEU A 59 5.63 -3.76 -7.34
C LEU A 59 4.94 -5.06 -6.90
N ASN A 60 4.95 -6.07 -7.77
CA ASN A 60 4.48 -7.44 -7.45
C ASN A 60 3.07 -7.48 -6.83
N VAL A 61 2.16 -6.65 -7.36
CA VAL A 61 0.82 -6.46 -6.81
C VAL A 61 -0.06 -7.69 -7.14
N SER A 62 -0.63 -8.32 -6.13
CA SER A 62 -1.55 -9.45 -6.33
C SER A 62 -2.82 -9.02 -7.07
N GLN A 63 -3.44 -9.93 -7.83
CA GLN A 63 -4.67 -9.62 -8.57
C GLN A 63 -5.80 -9.10 -7.66
N THR A 64 -5.89 -9.62 -6.43
CA THR A 64 -6.84 -9.13 -5.42
C THR A 64 -6.61 -7.66 -5.09
N ALA A 65 -5.36 -7.24 -4.94
CA ALA A 65 -5.00 -5.84 -4.71
C ALA A 65 -5.29 -4.98 -5.95
N VAL A 66 -4.96 -5.46 -7.16
CA VAL A 66 -5.30 -4.77 -8.43
C VAL A 66 -6.80 -4.51 -8.53
N ASN A 67 -7.63 -5.52 -8.25
CA ASN A 67 -9.09 -5.41 -8.29
C ASN A 67 -9.59 -4.38 -7.27
N LEU A 68 -9.04 -4.38 -6.05
CA LEU A 68 -9.41 -3.44 -5.00
C LEU A 68 -9.07 -1.99 -5.39
N ILE A 69 -7.84 -1.76 -5.85
CA ILE A 69 -7.34 -0.44 -6.27
C ILE A 69 -8.21 0.11 -7.42
N THR A 70 -8.51 -0.74 -8.39
CA THR A 70 -9.36 -0.38 -9.54
C THR A 70 -10.79 -0.07 -9.12
N THR A 71 -11.38 -0.90 -8.25
CA THR A 71 -12.76 -0.72 -7.75
C THR A 71 -12.94 0.61 -7.04
N TYR A 72 -11.95 1.03 -6.24
CA TYR A 72 -11.96 2.31 -5.55
C TYR A 72 -11.38 3.47 -6.38
N ARG A 73 -11.01 3.23 -7.64
CA ARG A 73 -10.43 4.23 -8.56
C ARG A 73 -9.19 4.92 -7.98
N LEU A 74 -8.30 4.14 -7.39
CA LEU A 74 -7.09 4.64 -6.72
C LEU A 74 -5.85 4.68 -7.62
N ASN A 75 -5.97 4.30 -8.90
CA ASN A 75 -4.85 4.16 -9.85
C ASN A 75 -4.06 5.47 -10.07
N ASP A 76 -4.68 6.63 -9.86
CA ASP A 76 -3.99 7.93 -9.97
C ASP A 76 -3.00 8.19 -8.82
N ILE A 77 -3.15 7.46 -7.71
CA ILE A 77 -2.36 7.60 -6.48
C ILE A 77 -1.47 6.35 -6.26
N LEU A 78 -2.00 5.18 -6.57
CA LEU A 78 -1.37 3.87 -6.40
C LEU A 78 -0.96 3.35 -7.78
N GLU A 79 0.27 3.65 -8.20
CA GLU A 79 0.79 3.28 -9.51
C GLU A 79 1.27 1.82 -9.49
N ILE A 80 0.56 0.94 -10.19
CA ILE A 80 0.93 -0.48 -10.30
C ILE A 80 1.97 -0.60 -11.40
N GLU A 81 3.17 -1.09 -11.08
CA GLU A 81 4.22 -1.39 -12.04
C GLU A 81 4.08 -2.84 -12.52
N THR A 82 3.91 -3.01 -13.83
CA THR A 82 3.74 -4.31 -14.52
C THR A 82 5.06 -4.92 -14.95
#